data_AF-A0A0B7N049-F1
#
_entry.id   AF-A0A0B7N049-F1
#
_cell.length_a   1.000
_cell.length_b   1.000
_cell.length_c   1.000
_cell.angle_alpha   90.00
_cell.angle_beta   90.00
_cell.angle_gamma   90.00
#
_symmetry.space_group_name_H-M   'P 1'
#
loop_
_entity.id
_entity.type
_entity.pdbx_description
1 polymer ?
#
loop_
_entity_poly.entity_id
_entity_poly.type
_entity_poly.pdbx_seq_one_letter_code
_entity_poly.pdbx_strand_id
1 'polypeptide(L)'
;DEADKPRNEEDFDRIVSAEIPDPVAHPLAHQTVITSMIHGPCGLLDPTATCMKNGKCTKDYPKEFCESTVINEGEDSNIAYRRRPLRDRVTMRQNGRVTVDNRWVVPHNLYLAAKYNAHINVEVCNKINAIKYVYKYIYKGHDRAQVYMGANSAAQDQDEIKNFLDARYVSAAEACWRIL
;
A
#
# COMPACT_ATOMS: atom_id res chain seq x y z
N ASP A 1 5.53 1.49 25.74
CA ASP A 1 4.97 0.85 26.95
C ASP A 1 4.28 -0.45 26.55
N GLU A 2 3.98 -1.38 27.47
CA GLU A 2 3.19 -2.59 27.15
C GLU A 2 1.77 -2.23 26.67
N ALA A 3 1.27 -1.06 27.07
CA ALA A 3 -0.01 -0.49 26.64
C ALA A 3 -0.03 -0.02 25.18
N ASP A 4 1.13 0.25 24.56
CA ASP A 4 1.20 0.74 23.17
C ASP A 4 1.22 -0.40 22.14
N LYS A 5 1.30 -1.65 22.60
CA LYS A 5 1.37 -2.81 21.71
C LYS A 5 -0.05 -3.23 21.34
N PRO A 6 -0.43 -3.17 20.05
CA PRO A 6 -1.73 -3.67 19.63
C PRO A 6 -1.76 -5.20 19.74
N ARG A 7 -2.77 -5.75 20.43
CA ARG A 7 -2.82 -7.20 20.76
C ARG A 7 -4.07 -7.90 20.24
N ASN A 8 -5.13 -7.15 19.99
CA ASN A 8 -6.41 -7.69 19.57
C ASN A 8 -6.91 -6.97 18.31
N GLU A 9 -8.02 -7.47 17.78
CA GLU A 9 -8.70 -7.00 16.60
C GLU A 9 -9.11 -5.53 16.71
N GLU A 10 -9.56 -5.07 17.89
CA GLU A 10 -9.94 -3.67 18.10
C GLU A 10 -8.74 -2.74 18.02
N ASP A 11 -7.59 -3.13 18.58
CA ASP A 11 -6.36 -2.37 18.47
C ASP A 11 -5.90 -2.27 17.01
N PHE A 12 -6.05 -3.35 16.24
CA PHE A 12 -5.74 -3.35 14.81
C PHE A 12 -6.67 -2.42 14.05
N ASP A 13 -7.97 -2.44 14.35
CA ASP A 13 -8.96 -1.55 13.73
C ASP A 13 -8.74 -0.07 14.05
N ARG A 14 -8.10 0.25 15.18
CA ARG A 14 -7.68 1.63 15.52
C ARG A 14 -6.51 2.12 14.65
N ILE A 15 -5.70 1.19 14.12
CA ILE A 15 -4.48 1.49 13.37
C ILE A 15 -4.70 1.35 11.86
N VAL A 16 -5.42 0.31 11.44
CA VAL A 16 -5.59 -0.09 10.04
C VAL A 16 -7.08 -0.19 9.72
N SER A 17 -7.47 0.45 8.63
CA SER A 17 -8.78 0.30 8.01
C SER A 17 -8.63 -0.25 6.60
N ALA A 18 -9.59 -1.05 6.18
CA ALA A 18 -9.76 -1.45 4.79
C ALA A 18 -11.13 -1.03 4.25
N GLU A 19 -11.68 0.07 4.79
CA GLU A 19 -12.97 0.63 4.41
C GLU A 19 -12.79 2.04 3.83
N ILE A 20 -13.66 2.43 2.89
CA ILE A 20 -13.72 3.81 2.39
C ILE A 20 -14.18 4.71 3.56
N PRO A 21 -13.39 5.74 3.96
CA PRO A 21 -13.75 6.63 5.06
C PRO A 21 -15.02 7.44 4.79
N ASP A 22 -15.73 7.87 5.82
CA ASP A 22 -16.87 8.76 5.64
C ASP A 22 -16.43 10.12 5.03
N PRO A 23 -17.08 10.59 3.94
CA PRO A 23 -16.66 11.80 3.24
C PRO A 23 -16.92 13.09 4.03
N VAL A 24 -17.80 13.07 5.04
CA VAL A 24 -18.13 14.23 5.87
C VAL A 24 -17.21 14.28 7.09
N ALA A 25 -17.02 13.15 7.79
CA ALA A 25 -16.17 13.07 8.97
C ALA A 25 -14.67 13.08 8.62
N HIS A 26 -14.29 12.48 7.49
CA HIS A 26 -12.89 12.32 7.09
C HIS A 26 -12.66 12.67 5.61
N PRO A 27 -12.95 13.91 5.18
CA PRO A 27 -12.95 14.31 3.77
C PRO A 27 -11.58 14.10 3.09
N LEU A 28 -10.48 14.45 3.76
CA LEU A 28 -9.13 14.30 3.21
C LEU A 28 -8.76 12.82 3.04
N ALA A 29 -8.98 12.00 4.06
CA ALA A 29 -8.70 10.57 3.97
C ALA A 29 -9.59 9.89 2.93
N HIS A 30 -10.89 10.25 2.88
CA HIS A 30 -11.81 9.76 1.85
C HIS A 30 -11.28 10.06 0.45
N GLN A 31 -10.89 11.31 0.18
CA GLN A 31 -10.33 11.71 -1.11
C GLN A 31 -9.07 10.91 -1.46
N THR A 32 -8.13 10.76 -0.52
CA THR A 32 -6.93 9.95 -0.73
C THR A 32 -7.30 8.50 -1.02
N VAL A 33 -8.23 7.92 -0.25
CA VAL A 33 -8.58 6.51 -0.35
C VAL A 33 -9.19 6.19 -1.70
N ILE A 34 -10.18 6.95 -2.15
CA ILE A 34 -10.84 6.72 -3.44
C ILE A 34 -9.93 6.97 -4.65
N THR A 35 -8.85 7.72 -4.45
CA THR A 35 -7.90 8.09 -5.53
C THR A 35 -6.70 7.16 -5.57
N SER A 36 -6.21 6.72 -4.42
CA SER A 36 -4.90 6.09 -4.28
C SER A 36 -4.86 4.86 -3.39
N MET A 37 -5.92 4.53 -2.64
CA MET A 37 -5.97 3.30 -1.83
C MET A 37 -7.00 2.30 -2.35
N ILE A 38 -7.43 2.42 -3.59
CA ILE A 38 -8.25 1.38 -4.24
C ILE A 38 -7.34 0.56 -5.14
N HIS A 39 -7.37 -0.76 -4.97
CA HIS A 39 -6.74 -1.68 -5.89
C HIS A 39 -7.36 -1.48 -7.28
N GLY A 40 -6.52 -1.30 -8.30
CA GLY A 40 -7.00 -1.12 -9.67
C GLY A 40 -7.89 -2.28 -10.13
N PRO A 41 -8.76 -2.06 -11.13
CA PRO A 41 -9.54 -3.14 -11.71
C PRO A 41 -8.64 -4.31 -12.11
N CYS A 42 -9.06 -5.52 -11.77
CA CYS A 42 -8.37 -6.74 -12.13
C CYS A 42 -9.37 -7.89 -12.23
N GLY A 43 -8.91 -9.09 -12.54
CA GLY A 43 -9.77 -10.27 -12.65
C GLY A 43 -10.63 -10.16 -13.90
N LEU A 44 -11.94 -10.32 -13.74
CA LEU A 44 -12.89 -10.20 -14.85
C LEU A 44 -13.02 -8.76 -15.36
N LEU A 45 -12.72 -7.76 -14.54
CA LEU A 45 -12.79 -6.35 -14.94
C LEU A 45 -11.60 -5.93 -15.79
N ASP A 46 -10.43 -6.53 -15.54
CA ASP A 46 -9.22 -6.35 -16.33
C ASP A 46 -8.31 -7.59 -16.20
N PRO A 47 -8.40 -8.54 -17.15
CA PRO A 47 -7.53 -9.71 -17.17
C PRO A 47 -6.06 -9.40 -17.46
N THR A 48 -5.76 -8.20 -17.98
CA THR A 48 -4.43 -7.77 -18.41
C THR A 48 -3.68 -6.98 -17.33
N ALA A 49 -4.34 -6.66 -16.22
CA ALA A 49 -3.74 -5.93 -15.11
C ALA A 49 -2.45 -6.62 -14.62
N THR A 50 -1.44 -5.84 -14.25
CA THR A 50 -0.11 -6.33 -13.85
C THR A 50 -0.13 -7.26 -12.63
N CYS A 51 -1.18 -7.16 -11.81
CA CYS A 51 -1.38 -8.05 -10.68
C CYS A 51 -1.91 -9.44 -11.06
N MET A 52 -2.33 -9.66 -12.31
CA MET A 52 -2.91 -10.92 -12.78
C MET A 52 -1.82 -11.96 -13.08
N LYS A 53 -2.00 -13.17 -12.58
CA LYS A 53 -1.17 -14.33 -12.89
C LYS A 53 -2.04 -15.59 -12.93
N ASN A 54 -1.94 -16.37 -13.99
CA ASN A 54 -2.73 -17.60 -14.18
C ASN A 54 -4.25 -17.37 -13.99
N GLY A 55 -4.77 -16.24 -14.49
CA GLY A 55 -6.20 -15.90 -14.39
C GLY A 55 -6.67 -15.44 -13.00
N LYS A 56 -5.77 -15.33 -12.01
CA LYS A 56 -6.09 -14.85 -10.66
C LYS A 56 -5.30 -13.60 -10.31
N CYS A 57 -5.90 -12.68 -9.56
CA CYS A 57 -5.14 -11.58 -8.96
C CYS A 57 -4.17 -12.15 -7.91
N THR A 58 -2.89 -11.85 -8.05
CA THR A 58 -1.81 -12.25 -7.11
C THR A 58 -1.95 -11.64 -5.73
N LYS A 59 -2.86 -10.67 -5.56
CA LYS A 59 -3.21 -10.02 -4.30
C LYS A 59 -4.59 -10.43 -3.78
N ASP A 60 -5.26 -11.36 -4.47
CA ASP A 60 -6.59 -11.88 -4.17
C ASP A 60 -7.67 -10.79 -4.07
N TYR A 61 -7.68 -9.85 -5.02
CA TYR A 61 -8.79 -8.91 -5.19
C TYR A 61 -9.83 -9.42 -6.19
N PRO A 62 -11.12 -9.09 -5.99
CA PRO A 62 -11.68 -8.41 -4.81
C PRO A 62 -11.62 -9.29 -3.55
N LYS A 63 -11.40 -8.68 -2.39
CA LYS A 63 -11.45 -9.37 -1.09
C LYS A 63 -12.88 -9.74 -0.72
N GLU A 64 -13.07 -10.64 0.24
CA GLU A 64 -14.40 -10.89 0.79
C GLU A 64 -14.81 -9.78 1.78
N PHE A 65 -16.11 -9.61 1.98
CA PHE A 65 -16.62 -8.77 3.07
C PHE A 65 -16.36 -9.47 4.41
N CYS A 66 -16.11 -8.68 5.44
CA CYS A 66 -15.82 -9.17 6.77
C CYS A 66 -16.35 -8.17 7.80
N GLU A 67 -17.24 -8.59 8.69
CA GLU A 67 -17.90 -7.70 9.66
C GLU A 67 -16.95 -7.21 10.77
N SER A 68 -15.93 -7.99 11.09
CA SER A 68 -14.89 -7.67 12.07
C SER A 68 -13.53 -8.09 11.55
N THR A 69 -12.46 -7.51 12.07
CA THR A 69 -11.12 -8.05 11.80
C THR A 69 -11.01 -9.45 12.39
N VAL A 70 -10.38 -10.39 11.66
CA VAL A 70 -10.18 -11.77 12.10
C VAL A 70 -8.71 -12.13 11.98
N ILE A 71 -8.15 -12.61 13.09
CA ILE A 71 -6.79 -13.13 13.16
C ILE A 71 -6.83 -14.62 12.85
N ASN A 72 -6.39 -15.03 11.65
CA ASN A 72 -6.34 -16.44 11.31
C ASN A 72 -5.15 -17.13 12.03
N GLU A 73 -5.43 -18.16 12.82
CA GLU A 73 -4.42 -18.80 13.68
C GLU A 73 -3.48 -19.79 12.96
N GLY A 74 -3.58 -19.96 11.64
CA GLY A 74 -2.72 -20.87 10.85
C GLY A 74 -1.23 -20.48 10.72
N GLU A 75 -0.45 -21.33 10.05
CA GLU A 75 0.99 -21.15 9.77
C GLU A 75 1.29 -19.89 8.93
N ASP A 76 0.38 -19.52 8.03
CA ASP A 76 0.46 -18.32 7.18
C ASP A 76 -0.35 -17.14 7.75
N SER A 77 -0.50 -17.07 9.08
CA SER A 77 -1.33 -16.11 9.83
C SER A 77 -1.60 -14.79 9.11
N ASN A 78 -2.71 -14.76 8.38
CA ASN A 78 -3.13 -13.60 7.63
C ASN A 78 -4.25 -12.91 8.41
N ILE A 79 -4.19 -11.59 8.50
CA ILE A 79 -5.24 -10.81 9.14
C ILE A 79 -6.26 -10.45 8.07
N ALA A 80 -7.48 -10.93 8.22
CA ALA A 80 -8.60 -10.47 7.42
C ALA A 80 -9.16 -9.21 8.07
N TYR A 81 -8.82 -8.04 7.51
CA TYR A 81 -9.35 -6.78 8.03
C TYR A 81 -10.85 -6.65 7.81
N ARG A 82 -11.53 -5.97 8.74
CA ARG A 82 -12.93 -5.56 8.59
C ARG A 82 -13.15 -4.82 7.27
N ARG A 83 -14.15 -5.28 6.52
CA ARG A 83 -14.62 -4.75 5.24
C ARG A 83 -16.14 -4.91 5.21
N ARG A 84 -16.89 -3.94 5.72
CA ARG A 84 -18.35 -4.00 5.71
C ARG A 84 -18.93 -3.55 4.36
N PRO A 85 -20.09 -4.07 3.96
CA PRO A 85 -20.77 -3.58 2.77
C PRO A 85 -21.16 -2.10 2.93
N LEU A 86 -20.86 -1.29 1.92
CA LEU A 86 -21.38 0.07 1.81
C LEU A 86 -22.83 0.02 1.35
N ARG A 87 -23.64 0.99 1.80
CA ARG A 87 -25.01 1.18 1.28
C ARG A 87 -24.97 1.54 -0.21
N ASP A 88 -24.06 2.45 -0.57
CA ASP A 88 -23.87 2.93 -1.93
C ASP A 88 -22.46 2.62 -2.42
N ARG A 89 -22.32 2.26 -3.70
CA ARG A 89 -21.01 2.03 -4.32
C ARG A 89 -20.35 3.36 -4.69
N VAL A 90 -19.02 3.39 -4.62
CA VAL A 90 -18.23 4.59 -4.92
C VAL A 90 -17.57 4.44 -6.28
N THR A 91 -17.68 5.45 -7.14
CA THR A 91 -17.01 5.44 -8.45
C THR A 91 -15.52 5.79 -8.29
N MET A 92 -14.64 4.96 -8.83
CA MET A 92 -13.20 5.26 -8.84
C MET A 92 -12.93 6.50 -9.69
N ARG A 93 -12.25 7.50 -9.10
CA ARG A 93 -11.95 8.76 -9.80
C ARG A 93 -11.03 8.58 -11.00
N GLN A 94 -10.05 7.67 -10.91
CA GLN A 94 -9.06 7.46 -11.97
C GLN A 94 -9.63 6.79 -13.23
N ASN A 95 -10.69 5.99 -13.11
CA ASN A 95 -11.29 5.30 -14.27
C ASN A 95 -12.69 5.80 -14.63
N GLY A 96 -13.39 6.51 -13.74
CA GLY A 96 -14.72 7.13 -13.95
C GLY A 96 -15.87 6.17 -14.30
N ARG A 97 -15.57 4.91 -14.62
CA ARG A 97 -16.48 3.91 -15.20
C ARG A 97 -16.68 2.69 -14.30
N VAL A 98 -15.83 2.52 -13.28
CA VAL A 98 -15.86 1.37 -12.38
C VAL A 98 -16.30 1.82 -11.00
N THR A 99 -17.42 1.24 -10.54
CA THR A 99 -17.88 1.37 -9.16
C THR A 99 -17.25 0.30 -8.30
N VAL A 100 -16.64 0.72 -7.19
CA VAL A 100 -16.00 -0.16 -6.21
C VAL A 100 -16.71 -0.07 -4.86
N ASP A 101 -16.43 -1.05 -4.03
CA ASP A 101 -16.83 -1.12 -2.64
C ASP A 101 -15.60 -1.46 -1.77
N ASN A 102 -15.82 -1.66 -0.46
CA ASN A 102 -14.76 -1.94 0.50
C ASN A 102 -13.93 -3.20 0.19
N ARG A 103 -14.34 -4.07 -0.74
CA ARG A 103 -13.55 -5.24 -1.16
C ARG A 103 -12.31 -4.88 -1.96
N TRP A 104 -12.26 -3.67 -2.52
CA TRP A 104 -11.16 -3.19 -3.36
C TRP A 104 -10.18 -2.28 -2.61
N VAL A 105 -10.49 -1.90 -1.37
CA VAL A 105 -9.66 -0.98 -0.59
C VAL A 105 -8.39 -1.69 -0.12
N VAL A 106 -7.25 -1.06 -0.36
CA VAL A 106 -5.96 -1.46 0.19
C VAL A 106 -5.91 -1.02 1.67
N PRO A 107 -5.48 -1.89 2.60
CA PRO A 107 -5.35 -1.55 4.01
C PRO A 107 -4.51 -0.29 4.21
N HIS A 108 -5.03 0.65 5.01
CA HIS A 108 -4.42 1.96 5.20
C HIS A 108 -4.63 2.46 6.63
N ASN A 109 -3.81 3.41 7.05
CA ASN A 109 -4.09 4.19 8.26
C ASN A 109 -4.76 5.51 7.88
N LEU A 110 -5.85 5.84 8.56
CA LEU A 110 -6.68 7.02 8.26
C LEU A 110 -5.89 8.35 8.35
N TYR A 111 -5.05 8.48 9.38
CA TYR A 111 -4.21 9.66 9.58
C TYR A 111 -3.12 9.77 8.51
N LEU A 112 -2.45 8.66 8.17
CA LEU A 112 -1.42 8.67 7.11
C LEU A 112 -2.04 9.00 5.74
N ALA A 113 -3.21 8.45 5.42
CA ALA A 113 -3.94 8.75 4.20
C ALA A 113 -4.30 10.25 4.11
N ALA A 114 -4.82 10.83 5.19
CA ALA A 114 -5.15 12.26 5.23
C ALA A 114 -3.90 13.15 5.13
N LYS A 115 -2.82 12.76 5.81
CA LYS A 115 -1.61 13.59 5.92
C LYS A 115 -0.77 13.62 4.65
N TYR A 116 -0.60 12.47 4.00
CA TYR A 116 0.36 12.33 2.91
C TYR A 116 -0.26 12.28 1.51
N ASN A 117 -1.57 12.08 1.40
CA ASN A 117 -2.27 11.99 0.10
C ASN A 117 -1.54 11.09 -0.91
N ALA A 118 -1.15 9.90 -0.47
CA ALA A 118 -0.31 8.96 -1.21
C ALA A 118 -0.78 7.52 -1.00
N HIS A 119 -0.34 6.62 -1.88
CA HIS A 119 -0.59 5.19 -1.75
C HIS A 119 0.32 4.58 -0.65
N ILE A 120 -0.20 4.45 0.57
CA ILE A 120 0.52 3.90 1.74
C ILE A 120 -0.20 2.68 2.28
N ASN A 121 0.28 1.49 1.91
CA ASN A 121 -0.24 0.23 2.46
C ASN A 121 0.25 0.04 3.91
N VAL A 122 -0.67 -0.19 4.84
CA VAL A 122 -0.34 -0.45 6.25
C VAL A 122 -0.88 -1.81 6.63
N GLU A 123 0.00 -2.70 7.07
CA GLU A 123 -0.35 -4.06 7.49
C GLU A 123 0.18 -4.32 8.90
N VAL A 124 -0.65 -4.95 9.73
CA VAL A 124 -0.25 -5.51 11.01
C VAL A 124 0.39 -6.88 10.78
N CYS A 125 1.56 -7.11 11.37
CA CYS A 125 2.28 -8.37 11.29
C CYS A 125 2.37 -8.99 12.70
N ASN A 126 1.71 -10.12 12.95
CA ASN A 126 1.51 -10.65 14.30
C ASN A 126 2.24 -11.99 14.62
N LYS A 127 3.10 -12.51 13.72
CA LYS A 127 3.88 -13.75 13.95
C LYS A 127 5.30 -13.68 13.37
N ILE A 128 6.06 -14.79 13.47
CA ILE A 128 7.41 -14.98 12.86
C ILE A 128 7.46 -14.60 11.36
N ASN A 129 6.34 -14.69 10.65
CA ASN A 129 6.24 -14.21 9.27
C ASN A 129 6.51 -12.70 9.13
N ALA A 130 6.30 -11.90 10.19
CA ALA A 130 6.74 -10.51 10.27
C ALA A 130 8.26 -10.38 10.12
N ILE A 131 9.02 -11.27 10.78
CA ILE A 131 10.48 -11.32 10.68
C ILE A 131 10.85 -11.70 9.24
N LYS A 132 10.29 -12.78 8.70
CA LYS A 132 10.52 -13.17 7.29
C LYS A 132 10.20 -12.03 6.32
N TYR A 133 9.12 -11.28 6.58
CA TYR A 133 8.71 -10.14 5.78
C TYR A 133 9.73 -9.00 5.87
N VAL A 134 10.11 -8.56 7.07
CA VAL A 134 11.12 -7.51 7.24
C VAL A 134 12.44 -7.91 6.58
N TYR A 135 12.92 -9.14 6.82
CA TYR A 135 14.12 -9.66 6.17
C TYR A 135 13.95 -9.68 4.64
N LYS A 136 12.83 -10.15 4.11
CA LYS A 136 12.56 -10.12 2.67
C LYS A 136 12.72 -8.71 2.09
N TYR A 137 12.24 -7.66 2.75
CA TYR A 137 12.34 -6.29 2.23
C TYR A 137 13.72 -5.66 2.45
N ILE A 138 14.43 -6.01 3.53
CA ILE A 138 15.83 -5.63 3.71
C ILE A 138 16.71 -6.26 2.62
N TYR A 139 16.45 -7.52 2.25
CA TYR A 139 17.26 -8.30 1.33
C TYR A 139 16.68 -8.42 -0.10
N LYS A 140 15.59 -7.72 -0.44
CA LYS A 140 14.96 -7.76 -1.78
C LYS A 140 15.87 -7.20 -2.89
N GLY A 141 16.97 -6.56 -2.50
CA GLY A 141 17.79 -5.73 -3.36
C GLY A 141 17.36 -4.27 -3.27
N HIS A 142 18.23 -3.41 -3.75
CA HIS A 142 18.14 -1.97 -3.55
C HIS A 142 17.26 -1.37 -4.61
N ASP A 143 16.38 -0.45 -4.19
CA ASP A 143 15.71 0.42 -5.14
C ASP A 143 16.78 1.28 -5.83
N ARG A 144 16.81 1.19 -7.16
CA ARG A 144 17.56 2.10 -8.02
C ARG A 144 16.70 3.31 -8.31
N ALA A 145 17.23 4.49 -8.03
CA ALA A 145 16.62 5.76 -8.37
C ALA A 145 17.46 6.42 -9.45
N GLN A 146 16.83 6.75 -10.58
CA GLN A 146 17.43 7.64 -11.57
C GLN A 146 17.06 9.07 -11.21
N VAL A 147 18.07 9.89 -10.90
CA VAL A 147 17.88 11.30 -10.56
C VAL A 147 18.31 12.14 -11.76
N TYR A 148 17.38 12.90 -12.32
CA TYR A 148 17.68 13.89 -13.35
C TYR A 148 18.15 15.20 -12.68
N MET A 149 19.36 15.64 -13.00
CA MET A 149 19.89 16.91 -12.53
C MET A 149 19.75 17.95 -13.64
N GLY A 150 18.59 18.59 -13.73
CA GLY A 150 18.38 19.69 -14.68
C GLY A 150 19.10 20.96 -14.23
N ALA A 151 20.09 21.42 -15.01
CA ALA A 151 20.61 22.78 -14.89
C ALA A 151 19.69 23.76 -15.64
N ASN A 152 19.21 24.81 -14.96
CA ASN A 152 18.44 25.92 -15.55
C ASN A 152 19.34 26.85 -16.38
N SER A 153 20.04 26.31 -17.39
CA SER A 153 20.93 27.10 -18.23
C SER A 153 20.62 26.82 -19.70
N ALA A 154 20.11 27.84 -20.38
CA ALA A 154 19.83 27.87 -21.81
C ALA A 154 21.10 27.86 -22.67
N ALA A 155 21.93 26.83 -22.53
CA ALA A 155 23.12 26.64 -23.34
C ALA A 155 23.03 25.29 -24.07
N GLN A 156 23.02 25.38 -25.40
CA GLN A 156 23.16 24.27 -26.35
C GLN A 156 24.49 23.54 -26.12
N ASP A 157 24.47 22.49 -25.29
CA ASP A 157 25.19 21.21 -25.48
C ASP A 157 24.86 20.30 -24.27
N GLN A 158 23.63 19.76 -24.21
CA GLN A 158 23.22 18.89 -23.11
C GLN A 158 23.54 17.43 -23.46
N ASP A 159 24.64 16.92 -22.94
CA ASP A 159 24.99 15.50 -22.97
C ASP A 159 24.01 14.71 -22.09
N GLU A 160 23.07 14.00 -22.72
CA GLU A 160 22.04 13.21 -22.04
C GLU A 160 22.63 12.25 -21.00
N ILE A 161 23.83 11.69 -21.23
CA ILE A 161 24.44 10.71 -20.32
C ILE A 161 24.94 11.37 -19.03
N LYS A 162 25.40 12.63 -19.08
CA LYS A 162 25.93 13.34 -17.91
C LYS A 162 24.85 13.91 -16.99
N ASN A 163 23.59 13.95 -17.44
CA ASN A 163 22.48 14.57 -16.71
C ASN A 163 21.70 13.60 -15.81
N PHE A 164 22.05 12.32 -15.81
CA PHE A 164 21.44 11.30 -14.95
C PHE A 164 22.44 10.73 -13.96
N LEU A 165 22.08 10.75 -12.68
CA LEU A 165 22.77 9.99 -11.64
C LEU A 165 21.98 8.70 -11.37
N ASP A 166 22.62 7.54 -11.58
CA ASP A 166 22.10 6.27 -11.08
C ASP A 166 22.46 6.16 -9.59
N ALA A 167 21.46 6.37 -8.73
CA ALA A 167 21.61 6.29 -7.29
C ALA A 167 21.04 4.97 -6.77
N ARG A 168 21.73 4.38 -5.80
CA ARG A 168 21.31 3.16 -5.11
C ARG A 168 21.03 3.47 -3.65
N TYR A 169 19.84 3.13 -3.18
CA TYR A 169 19.57 3.18 -1.74
C TYR A 169 20.37 2.11 -0.99
N VAL A 170 21.11 2.53 0.03
CA VAL A 170 21.84 1.66 0.95
C VAL A 170 21.18 1.78 2.32
N SER A 171 20.69 0.68 2.86
CA SER A 171 20.08 0.69 4.19
C SER A 171 21.14 0.94 5.28
N ALA A 172 20.74 1.47 6.44
CA ALA A 172 21.67 1.74 7.54
C ALA A 172 22.47 0.49 7.97
N ALA A 173 21.82 -0.68 8.03
CA ALA A 173 22.48 -1.94 8.37
C ALA A 173 23.52 -2.37 7.33
N GLU A 174 23.22 -2.19 6.04
CA GLU A 174 24.17 -2.47 4.95
C GLU A 174 25.33 -1.47 4.93
N ALA A 175 25.06 -0.18 5.20
CA ALA A 175 26.09 0.84 5.30
C ALA A 175 27.09 0.51 6.42
N CYS A 176 26.60 0.12 7.60
CA CYS A 176 27.46 -0.32 8.70
C CYS A 176 28.33 -1.53 8.30
N TRP A 177 27.76 -2.56 7.65
CA TRP A 177 28.53 -3.72 7.19
C TRP A 177 29.60 -3.39 6.14
N ARG A 178 29.42 -2.33 5.35
CA ARG A 178 30.39 -1.92 4.33
C ARG A 178 31.47 -0.97 4.86
N ILE A 179 31.18 -0.26 5.95
CA ILE A 179 32.09 0.70 6.57
C ILE A 179 32.97 0.00 7.64
N LEU A 180 32.44 -1.02 8.30
CA LEU A 180 33.15 -1.89 9.23
C LEU A 180 33.92 -2.98 8.48
#